data_AF-A0A258S9Y1-F1
#
_entry.id   AF-A0A258S9Y1-F1
#
_cell.length_a   1.000
_cell.length_b   1.000
_cell.length_c   1.000
_cell.angle_alpha   90.00
_cell.angle_beta   90.00
_cell.angle_gamma   90.00
#
_symmetry.space_group_name_H-M   'P 1'
#
loop_
_entity.id
_entity.type
_entity.pdbx_description
1 polymer ?
#
loop_
_entity_poly.entity_id
_entity_poly.type
_entity_poly.pdbx_seq_one_letter_code
_entity_poly.pdbx_strand_id
1 'polypeptide(L)' 'MDALNLDPELEARLTAIVAETGKTKVFHIEAALADYLDDLEDQALAEEGMRDYDSAQNVPLDVVKRDLGLDS' A
#
# COMPACT_ATOMS: atom_id res chain seq x y z
N MET A 1 23.92 -2.66 -2.81
CA MET A 1 23.10 -1.45 -2.79
C MET A 1 24.04 -0.31 -3.12
N ASP A 2 23.81 0.35 -4.26
CA ASP A 2 24.53 1.59 -4.57
C ASP A 2 24.33 2.61 -3.45
N ALA A 3 25.22 3.59 -3.34
CA ALA A 3 25.14 4.60 -2.28
C ALA A 3 23.84 5.42 -2.44
N LEU A 4 22.81 5.04 -1.67
CA LEU A 4 21.58 5.79 -1.56
C LEU A 4 21.90 7.10 -0.82
N ASN A 5 21.86 8.21 -1.55
CA ASN A 5 22.13 9.52 -0.95
C ASN A 5 20.83 10.09 -0.40
N LEU A 6 20.62 9.93 0.91
CA LEU A 6 19.49 10.48 1.62
C LEU A 6 19.76 11.93 2.01
N ASP A 7 18.71 12.75 2.04
CA ASP A 7 18.78 14.04 2.72
C ASP A 7 19.21 13.84 4.19
N PRO A 8 20.08 14.71 4.76
CA PRO A 8 20.58 14.54 6.12
C PRO A 8 19.49 14.43 7.19
N GLU A 9 18.35 15.10 7.02
CA GLU A 9 17.23 15.01 7.96
C GLU A 9 16.59 13.62 7.90
N LEU A 10 16.39 13.10 6.68
CA LEU A 10 15.82 11.77 6.47
C LEU A 10 16.76 10.68 6.99
N GLU A 11 18.06 10.84 6.80
CA GLU A 11 19.06 9.90 7.34
C GLU A 11 19.07 9.90 8.88
N ALA A 12 18.94 11.07 9.51
CA ALA A 12 18.86 11.18 10.96
C ALA A 12 17.61 10.46 11.51
N ARG A 13 16.46 10.66 10.86
CA ARG A 13 15.20 9.98 11.22
C ARG A 13 15.31 8.46 11.05
N LEU A 14 15.85 7.99 9.92
CA LEU A 14 16.06 6.56 9.69
C LEU A 14 17.00 5.95 10.73
N THR A 15 18.05 6.67 11.12
CA THR A 15 18.99 6.22 12.16
C THR A 15 18.31 6.08 13.52
N ALA A 16 17.38 6.97 13.88
CA ALA A 16 16.60 6.86 15.12
C ALA A 16 15.69 5.62 15.11
N ILE A 17 15.00 5.36 14.00
CA ILE A 17 14.14 4.17 13.82
C ILE A 17 14.97 2.88 13.94
N VAL A 18 16.16 2.84 13.35
CA VAL A 18 17.10 1.72 13.49
C VAL A 18 17.49 1.48 14.95
N ALA A 19 17.77 2.56 15.70
CA ALA A 19 18.13 2.45 17.12
C ALA A 19 16.97 1.92 17.99
N GLU A 20 15.73 2.29 17.67
CA GLU A 20 14.54 1.85 18.39
C GLU A 20 14.15 0.39 18.06
N THR A 21 14.23 0.02 16.78
CA THR A 21 13.73 -1.28 16.29
C THR A 21 14.79 -2.37 16.27
N GLY A 22 16.07 -2.02 16.29
CA GLY A 22 17.20 -2.95 16.14
C GLY A 22 17.34 -3.54 14.73
N LYS A 23 16.55 -3.10 13.75
CA LYS A 23 16.62 -3.53 12.35
C LYS A 23 17.57 -2.63 11.56
N THR A 24 18.14 -3.15 10.47
CA THR A 24 19.12 -2.40 9.67
C THR A 24 18.46 -1.27 8.86
N LYS A 25 19.24 -0.26 8.46
CA LYS A 25 18.77 0.78 7.52
C LYS A 25 18.21 0.15 6.23
N VAL A 26 18.92 -0.85 5.70
CA VAL A 26 18.52 -1.57 4.47
C VAL A 26 17.16 -2.23 4.62
N PHE A 27 16.90 -2.91 5.74
CA PHE A 27 15.59 -3.54 6.00
C PHE A 27 14.45 -2.51 5.92
N HIS A 28 14.60 -1.36 6.57
CA HIS A 28 13.58 -0.32 6.57
C HIS A 28 13.41 0.33 5.20
N ILE A 29 14.49 0.50 4.44
CA ILE A 29 14.42 1.04 3.07
C ILE A 29 13.72 0.05 2.14
N GLU A 30 14.05 -1.24 2.21
CA GLU A 30 13.40 -2.28 1.41
C GLU A 30 11.91 -2.39 1.75
N ALA A 31 11.56 -2.36 3.04
CA ALA A 31 10.17 -2.38 3.47
C ALA A 31 9.39 -1.15 2.98
N ALA A 32 9.94 0.05 3.18
CA ALA A 32 9.28 1.28 2.73
C ALA A 32 9.14 1.35 1.20
N LEU A 33 10.09 0.80 0.45
CA LEU A 33 10.00 0.73 -1.00
C LEU A 33 8.94 -0.28 -1.44
N ALA A 34 8.85 -1.45 -0.78
CA ALA A 34 7.81 -2.43 -1.05
C ALA A 34 6.41 -1.83 -0.78
N ASP A 35 6.21 -1.23 0.39
CA ASP A 35 4.94 -0.60 0.76
C ASP A 35 4.56 0.51 -0.26
N TYR A 36 5.52 1.32 -0.70
CA TYR A 36 5.27 2.37 -1.70
C TYR A 36 4.90 1.81 -3.09
N LEU A 37 5.51 0.68 -3.48
CA LEU A 37 5.16 0.03 -4.75
C LEU A 37 3.77 -0.58 -4.69
N ASP A 38 3.41 -1.22 -3.57
CA ASP A 38 2.08 -1.77 -3.35
C ASP A 38 1.00 -0.66 -3.42
N ASP A 39 1.24 0.49 -2.79
CA ASP A 39 0.34 1.66 -2.86
C ASP A 39 0.14 2.15 -4.31
N LEU A 40 1.21 2.18 -5.12
CA LEU A 40 1.14 2.60 -6.53
C LEU A 40 0.36 1.59 -7.38
N GLU A 41 0.55 0.29 -7.12
CA GLU A 41 -0.16 -0.78 -7.82
C GLU A 41 -1.66 -0.76 -7.48
N ASP A 42 -2.01 -0.57 -6.19
CA ASP A 42 -3.39 -0.43 -5.74
C ASP A 42 -4.07 0.79 -6.36
N GLN A 43 -3.38 1.94 -6.44
CA GLN A 43 -3.92 3.12 -7.10
C GLN A 43 -4.18 2.84 -8.59
N ALA A 44 -3.26 2.16 -9.27
CA ALA A 44 -3.42 1.84 -10.69
C ALA A 44 -4.61 0.90 -10.93
N LEU A 45 -4.80 -0.11 -10.09
CA LEU A 45 -5.93 -1.02 -10.15
C LEU A 45 -7.26 -0.30 -9.90
N ALA A 46 -7.30 0.62 -8.93
CA ALA A 46 -8.49 1.44 -8.68
C ALA A 46 -8.84 2.35 -9.86
N GLU A 47 -7.83 2.98 -10.50
CA GLU A 47 -8.02 3.80 -11.69
C GLU A 47 -8.51 2.99 -12.89
N GLU A 48 -7.99 1.77 -13.08
CA GLU A 48 -8.48 0.82 -14.10
C GLU A 48 -9.94 0.45 -13.84
N GLY A 49 -10.27 0.05 -12.61
CA GLY A 49 -11.65 -0.29 -12.22
C GLY A 49 -12.62 0.88 -12.43
N MET A 50 -12.19 2.11 -12.19
CA MET A 50 -13.00 3.31 -12.46
C MET A 50 -13.15 3.62 -13.96
N ARG A 51 -12.12 3.33 -14.76
CA ARG A 51 -12.18 3.51 -16.22
C ARG A 51 -13.16 2.52 -16.86
N ASP A 52 -13.17 1.29 -16.38
CA ASP A 52 -14.01 0.21 -16.89
C ASP A 52 -15.35 0.10 -16.16
N TYR A 53 -15.64 1.04 -15.25
CA TYR A 53 -16.86 1.04 -14.47
C TYR A 53 -18.11 1.18 -15.35
N ASP A 54 -19.00 0.20 -15.25
CA ASP A 54 -20.32 0.21 -15.87
C ASP A 54 -21.40 -0.01 -14.80
N SER A 55 -22.18 1.04 -14.54
CA SER A 55 -23.29 0.98 -13.58
C SER A 55 -24.35 -0.08 -13.89
N ALA A 56 -24.46 -0.56 -15.13
CA ALA A 56 -25.37 -1.65 -15.48
C ALA A 56 -24.95 -3.00 -14.86
N GLN A 57 -23.68 -3.13 -14.46
CA GLN A 57 -23.14 -4.32 -13.80
C GLN A 57 -23.28 -4.29 -12.27
N ASN A 58 -23.82 -3.19 -11.71
CA ASN A 58 -24.01 -3.08 -10.27
C ASN A 58 -25.02 -4.11 -9.75
N VAL A 59 -24.67 -4.78 -8.66
CA VAL A 59 -25.57 -5.71 -7.95
C VAL A 59 -26.17 -5.00 -6.74
N PRO A 60 -27.50 -5.09 -6.51
CA PRO A 60 -28.13 -4.54 -5.32
C PRO A 60 -27.52 -5.09 -4.02
N LEU A 61 -27.37 -4.22 -3.01
CA LEU A 61 -26.71 -4.58 -1.75
C LEU A 61 -27.38 -5.75 -1.01
N ASP A 62 -28.70 -5.86 -1.08
CA ASP A 62 -29.47 -6.97 -0.51
C ASP A 62 -29.15 -8.31 -1.19
N VAL A 63 -28.92 -8.31 -2.50
CA VAL A 63 -28.48 -9.49 -3.25
C VAL A 63 -27.07 -9.90 -2.83
N VAL A 64 -26.13 -8.95 -2.74
CA VAL A 64 -24.74 -9.22 -2.33
C VAL A 64 -24.69 -9.78 -0.90
N LYS A 65 -25.43 -9.19 0.03
CA LYS A 65 -25.48 -9.67 1.41
C LYS A 65 -25.97 -11.12 1.46
N ARG A 66 -27.01 -11.45 0.69
CA ARG A 66 -27.56 -12.81 0.65
C ARG A 66 -26.58 -13.82 0.09
N ASP A 67 -25.93 -13.47 -1.01
CA ASP A 67 -24.98 -14.36 -1.67
C ASP A 67 -23.72 -14.61 -0.81
N LEU A 68 -23.37 -13.67 0.07
CA LEU A 68 -22.28 -13.78 1.05
C LEU A 68 -22.71 -14.31 2.43
N GLY A 69 -24.01 -14.56 2.66
CA GLY A 69 -24.53 -15.00 3.95
C GLY A 69 -24.46 -13.96 5.07
N LEU A 70 -24.50 -12.67 4.72
CA LEU A 70 -24.39 -11.53 5.65
C LEU A 70 -25.76 -10.97 6.09
N ASP A 71 -26.84 -11.72 5.89
CA ASP A 71 -28.24 -11.30 6.13
C ASP A 71 -28.68 -11.42 7.60
N SER A 72 -27.73 -11.62 8.51
CA SER A 72 -27.98 -11.94 9.93
C SER A 72 -28.18 -10.71 10.80
#